data_AF-A0A560JKX1-F1
#
_entry.id   AF-A0A560JKX1-F1
#
_cell.length_a   1.000
_cell.length_b   1.000
_cell.length_c   1.000
_cell.angle_alpha   90.00
_cell.angle_beta   90.00
_cell.angle_gamma   90.00
#
_symmetry.space_group_name_H-M   'P 1'
#
loop_
_entity.id
_entity.type
_entity.pdbx_description
1 polymer ?
#
loop_
_entity_poly.entity_id
_entity_poly.type
_entity_poly.pdbx_seq_one_letter_code
_entity_poly.pdbx_strand_id
1 'polypeptide(L)'
;MRRSALNPCLAIVVVASGFSAYADDKKADGSSSASLAPRAKIECSLKRKPGEPLDPPSTAAIPSTESFVASAHFREDMTPTAAVKISWLGATFARRFAVKVETVDDTSLQTHVLNNPANAARIVDELGTRAESKLADIWCLLKLQANGESGALQTSSAPNLFFVRDGAGDLGVVDALWGGAGWEIGASPIGNPRAWTPGTRVFSH
;
A
#
# COMPACT_ATOMS: atom_id res chain seq x y z
N MET A 1 -13.99 39.43 76.10
CA MET A 1 -14.04 38.30 75.14
C MET A 1 -13.03 38.55 74.03
N ARG A 2 -12.21 37.52 73.71
CA ARG A 2 -11.41 37.27 72.48
C ARG A 2 -10.31 38.30 72.14
N ARG A 3 -9.04 38.03 72.45
CA ARG A 3 -8.03 37.16 71.77
C ARG A 3 -7.45 37.75 70.48
N SER A 4 -6.18 38.14 70.61
CA SER A 4 -5.19 38.39 69.57
C SER A 4 -5.00 37.21 68.62
N ALA A 5 -4.70 37.49 67.36
CA ALA A 5 -3.95 36.60 66.48
C ALA A 5 -3.12 37.44 65.50
N LEU A 6 -1.79 37.38 65.67
CA LEU A 6 -0.81 37.76 64.64
C LEU A 6 -0.87 36.72 63.51
N ASN A 7 -0.68 37.16 62.27
CA ASN A 7 -0.31 36.28 61.16
C ASN A 7 0.84 36.93 60.37
N PRO A 8 2.05 36.36 60.39
CA PRO A 8 3.21 36.90 59.69
C PRO A 8 3.58 36.09 58.43
N CYS A 9 4.57 36.62 57.71
CA CYS A 9 5.51 35.92 56.82
C CYS A 9 5.10 35.67 55.36
N LEU A 10 5.42 36.71 54.59
CA LEU A 10 6.05 36.67 53.27
C LEU A 10 7.24 35.68 53.25
N ALA A 11 7.27 34.77 52.27
CA ALA A 11 8.48 34.07 51.84
C ALA A 11 8.41 33.85 50.32
N ILE A 12 9.22 34.60 49.58
CA ILE A 12 9.44 34.42 48.14
C ILE A 12 10.59 33.43 47.99
N VAL A 13 10.32 32.27 47.42
CA VAL A 13 11.35 31.29 47.03
C VAL A 13 11.63 31.48 45.54
N VAL A 14 12.81 32.01 45.23
CA VAL A 14 13.35 32.05 43.87
C VAL A 14 14.02 30.70 43.61
N VAL A 15 13.42 29.88 42.75
CA VAL A 15 14.06 28.66 42.24
C VAL A 15 14.76 29.03 40.94
N ALA A 16 16.09 29.12 41.00
CA ALA A 16 16.94 29.13 39.82
C ALA A 16 17.11 27.67 39.35
N SER A 17 16.51 27.30 38.22
CA SER A 17 16.78 26.04 37.55
C SER A 17 17.65 26.33 36.33
N GLY A 18 18.88 25.82 36.39
CA GLY A 18 19.92 26.05 35.39
C GLY A 18 19.57 25.47 34.02
N PHE A 19 20.07 26.17 33.00
CA PHE A 19 20.15 25.68 31.63
C PHE A 19 21.05 24.44 31.60
N SER A 20 20.45 23.27 31.37
CA SER A 20 21.16 22.09 30.91
C SER A 20 21.27 22.18 29.40
N ALA A 21 22.48 22.46 28.90
CA ALA A 21 22.81 22.30 27.50
C ALA A 21 22.74 20.80 27.16
N TYR A 22 21.71 20.39 26.41
CA TYR A 22 21.70 19.07 25.82
C TYR A 22 22.58 19.10 24.58
N ALA A 23 23.63 18.29 24.65
CA ALA A 23 24.60 18.11 23.59
C ALA A 23 23.91 17.67 22.29
N ASP A 24 24.23 18.42 21.24
CA ASP A 24 24.14 18.01 19.85
C ASP A 24 25.21 16.93 19.64
N ASP A 25 24.80 15.69 19.42
CA ASP A 25 25.58 14.67 18.71
C ASP A 25 24.78 13.38 18.58
N LYS A 26 24.25 13.12 17.38
CA LYS A 26 24.76 12.06 16.50
C LYS A 26 23.86 11.94 15.27
N LYS A 27 24.38 12.48 14.18
CA LYS A 27 24.04 12.08 12.82
C LYS A 27 24.38 10.60 12.65
N ALA A 28 23.39 9.73 12.83
CA ALA A 28 23.47 8.36 12.34
C ALA A 28 23.00 8.36 10.88
N ASP A 29 23.92 8.60 9.95
CA ASP A 29 23.81 8.11 8.57
C ASP A 29 23.97 6.58 8.61
N GLY A 30 22.99 5.91 9.22
CA GLY A 30 22.75 4.49 9.06
C GLY A 30 21.74 4.36 7.94
N SER A 31 22.22 4.23 6.70
CA SER A 31 21.40 3.81 5.56
C SER A 31 20.92 2.39 5.81
N SER A 32 19.91 2.25 6.68
CA SER A 32 19.23 1.00 6.96
C SER A 32 18.42 0.62 5.72
N SER A 33 18.96 -0.32 4.95
CA SER A 33 18.34 -0.93 3.76
C SER A 33 17.01 -1.57 4.11
N ALA A 34 16.06 -1.56 3.15
CA ALA A 34 14.75 -2.19 3.32
C ALA A 34 14.88 -3.72 3.46
N SER A 35 15.91 -4.31 2.85
CA SER A 35 16.26 -5.73 2.88
C SER A 35 15.07 -6.60 2.47
N LEU A 36 14.91 -6.76 1.16
CA LEU A 36 13.84 -7.52 0.53
C LEU A 36 14.28 -8.94 0.20
N ALA A 37 13.72 -9.92 0.91
CA ALA A 37 13.94 -11.33 0.58
C ALA A 37 12.91 -11.81 -0.47
N PRO A 38 13.34 -12.31 -1.65
CA PRO A 38 12.42 -12.89 -2.63
C PRO A 38 11.78 -14.17 -2.10
N ARG A 39 10.51 -14.43 -2.46
CA ARG A 39 9.78 -15.61 -1.99
C ARG A 39 9.19 -16.48 -3.09
N ALA A 40 8.40 -15.90 -3.99
CA ALA A 40 7.71 -16.64 -5.03
C ALA A 40 7.42 -15.72 -6.23
N LYS A 41 7.41 -16.32 -7.42
CA LYS A 41 6.94 -15.69 -8.65
C LYS A 41 5.49 -16.11 -8.88
N ILE A 42 4.61 -15.15 -9.16
CA ILE A 42 3.20 -15.38 -9.44
C ILE A 42 2.91 -15.01 -10.88
N GLU A 43 2.33 -15.97 -11.60
CA GLU A 43 1.74 -15.73 -12.91
C GLU A 43 0.24 -15.56 -12.72
N CYS A 44 -0.27 -14.41 -13.12
CA CYS A 44 -1.68 -14.12 -13.09
C CYS A 44 -2.06 -13.46 -14.41
N SER A 45 -2.94 -14.09 -15.18
CA SER A 45 -3.40 -13.55 -16.46
C SER A 45 -4.86 -13.13 -16.35
N LEU A 46 -5.13 -11.87 -16.68
CA LEU A 46 -6.49 -11.34 -16.80
C LEU A 46 -7.10 -11.61 -18.18
N LYS A 47 -6.32 -12.12 -19.14
CA LYS A 47 -6.80 -12.35 -20.50
C LYS A 47 -7.94 -13.36 -20.52
N ARG A 48 -8.93 -13.08 -21.37
CA ARG A 48 -10.06 -13.97 -21.63
C ARG A 48 -9.54 -15.35 -22.06
N LYS A 49 -10.07 -16.42 -21.45
CA LYS A 49 -9.79 -17.80 -21.88
C LYS A 49 -10.20 -17.96 -23.36
N PRO A 50 -9.37 -18.57 -24.23
CA PRO A 50 -9.76 -18.87 -25.60
C PRO A 50 -10.91 -19.89 -25.56
N GLY A 51 -12.13 -19.46 -25.84
CA GLY A 51 -13.31 -20.31 -25.73
C GLY A 51 -14.65 -19.58 -25.78
N GLU A 52 -14.66 -18.26 -25.68
CA GLU A 52 -15.89 -17.49 -25.93
C GLU A 52 -16.05 -17.24 -27.44
N PRO A 53 -17.17 -17.66 -28.06
CA PRO A 53 -17.37 -17.49 -29.50
C PRO A 53 -17.36 -16.01 -29.87
N LEU A 54 -16.41 -15.62 -30.72
CA LEU A 54 -16.45 -14.36 -31.45
C LEU A 54 -17.36 -14.55 -32.67
N ASP A 55 -18.30 -13.63 -32.87
CA ASP A 55 -18.98 -13.47 -34.16
C ASP A 55 -17.93 -13.31 -35.28
N PRO A 56 -18.18 -13.82 -36.50
CA PRO A 56 -17.16 -13.87 -37.55
C PRO A 56 -16.64 -12.46 -37.92
N PRO A 57 -15.33 -12.31 -38.14
CA PRO A 57 -14.69 -11.01 -38.28
C PRO A 57 -15.04 -10.39 -39.64
N SER A 58 -15.73 -9.25 -39.63
CA SER A 58 -15.74 -8.33 -40.78
C SER A 58 -14.45 -7.51 -40.74
N THR A 59 -13.61 -7.70 -41.76
CA THR A 59 -12.46 -6.92 -42.24
C THR A 59 -11.76 -5.93 -41.28
N ALA A 60 -10.46 -6.19 -41.07
CA ALA A 60 -9.43 -5.39 -40.38
C ALA A 60 -9.39 -5.53 -38.84
N ALA A 61 -8.93 -6.68 -38.35
CA ALA A 61 -8.58 -6.88 -36.95
C ALA A 61 -7.24 -6.20 -36.62
N ILE A 62 -7.28 -4.91 -36.26
CA ILE A 62 -6.23 -4.32 -35.42
C ILE A 62 -6.25 -5.11 -34.10
N PRO A 63 -5.11 -5.60 -33.57
CA PRO A 63 -5.10 -6.24 -32.27
C PRO A 63 -5.62 -5.23 -31.23
N SER A 64 -6.81 -5.45 -30.70
CA SER A 64 -7.32 -4.65 -29.59
C SER A 64 -6.55 -5.07 -28.34
N THR A 65 -5.58 -4.25 -27.91
CA THR A 65 -4.98 -4.42 -26.59
C THR A 65 -6.09 -4.26 -25.55
N GLU A 66 -6.34 -5.30 -24.76
CA GLU A 66 -7.37 -5.28 -23.72
C GLU A 66 -7.01 -4.22 -22.68
N SER A 67 -7.92 -3.26 -22.48
CA SER A 67 -7.76 -2.17 -21.53
C SER A 67 -8.36 -2.56 -20.18
N PHE A 68 -7.58 -2.43 -19.11
CA PHE A 68 -8.03 -2.52 -17.74
C PHE A 68 -8.50 -1.15 -17.25
N VAL A 69 -9.78 -1.01 -16.92
CA VAL A 69 -10.35 0.24 -16.39
C VAL A 69 -10.50 0.10 -14.87
N ALA A 70 -9.66 0.80 -14.10
CA ALA A 70 -9.59 0.61 -12.65
C ALA A 70 -10.94 0.78 -11.94
N SER A 71 -11.68 1.84 -12.29
CA SER A 71 -13.01 2.07 -11.72
C SER A 71 -14.00 0.93 -11.98
N ALA A 72 -13.86 0.14 -13.05
CA ALA A 72 -14.75 -1.00 -13.30
C ALA A 72 -14.55 -2.14 -12.29
N HIS A 73 -13.36 -2.25 -11.71
CA HIS A 73 -12.94 -3.37 -10.86
C HIS A 73 -12.86 -3.01 -9.37
N PHE A 74 -12.25 -1.87 -9.05
CA PHE A 74 -12.05 -1.43 -7.68
C PHE A 74 -13.27 -0.65 -7.18
N ARG A 75 -14.23 -1.38 -6.60
CA ARG A 75 -15.45 -0.85 -6.00
C ARG A 75 -15.73 -1.59 -4.70
N GLU A 76 -16.27 -0.90 -3.71
CA GLU A 76 -16.79 -1.55 -2.51
C GLU A 76 -17.97 -2.44 -2.91
N ASP A 77 -17.81 -3.75 -2.70
CA ASP A 77 -18.82 -4.77 -2.95
C ASP A 77 -18.56 -5.95 -2.02
N MET A 78 -19.54 -6.19 -1.14
CA MET A 78 -19.50 -7.27 -0.14
C MET A 78 -20.59 -8.32 -0.40
N THR A 79 -21.24 -8.26 -1.56
CA THR A 79 -22.27 -9.23 -1.92
C THR A 79 -21.66 -10.63 -2.06
N PRO A 80 -22.43 -11.71 -1.85
CA PRO A 80 -21.95 -13.08 -2.05
C PRO A 80 -21.47 -13.37 -3.48
N THR A 81 -21.87 -12.55 -4.45
CA THR A 81 -21.53 -12.67 -5.88
C THR A 81 -20.42 -11.73 -6.31
N ALA A 82 -19.85 -10.93 -5.40
CA ALA A 82 -18.75 -10.02 -5.69
C ALA A 82 -17.55 -10.79 -6.27
N ALA A 83 -16.94 -10.26 -7.34
CA ALA A 83 -15.75 -10.88 -7.94
C ALA A 83 -14.54 -10.88 -6.99
N VAL A 84 -14.46 -9.85 -6.14
CA VAL A 84 -13.55 -9.70 -5.00
C VAL A 84 -14.35 -9.00 -3.92
N LYS A 85 -14.32 -9.50 -2.68
CA LYS A 85 -14.97 -8.81 -1.56
C LYS A 85 -14.11 -7.61 -1.15
N ILE A 86 -14.58 -6.41 -1.44
CA ILE A 86 -13.91 -5.17 -1.04
C ILE A 86 -14.81 -4.48 -0.01
N SER A 87 -14.35 -4.45 1.24
CA SER A 87 -15.08 -3.83 2.35
C SER A 87 -14.80 -2.35 2.49
N TRP A 88 -13.69 -1.86 1.94
CA TRP A 88 -13.33 -0.45 1.99
C TRP A 88 -12.40 -0.04 0.86
N LEU A 89 -12.69 1.12 0.26
CA LEU A 89 -11.84 1.76 -0.74
C LEU A 89 -11.42 3.15 -0.27
N GLY A 90 -10.13 3.33 -0.02
CA GLY A 90 -9.59 4.57 0.51
C GLY A 90 -9.78 5.77 -0.42
N ALA A 91 -10.12 6.93 0.17
CA ALA A 91 -10.37 8.16 -0.59
C ALA A 91 -9.18 8.59 -1.48
N THR A 92 -7.94 8.33 -1.05
CA THR A 92 -6.75 8.58 -1.87
C THR A 92 -6.68 7.63 -3.07
N PHE A 93 -7.02 6.35 -2.87
CA PHE A 93 -7.08 5.39 -3.97
C PHE A 93 -8.16 5.82 -4.96
N ALA A 94 -9.39 6.03 -4.49
CA ALA A 94 -10.53 6.43 -5.33
C ALA A 94 -10.23 7.70 -6.15
N ARG A 95 -9.59 8.71 -5.54
CA ARG A 95 -9.27 9.97 -6.22
C ARG A 95 -8.19 9.82 -7.29
N ARG A 96 -7.12 9.07 -7.00
CA ARG A 96 -5.91 9.05 -7.84
C ARG A 96 -5.88 7.89 -8.83
N PHE A 97 -6.35 6.71 -8.41
CA PHE A 97 -6.15 5.45 -9.13
C PHE A 97 -7.41 4.96 -9.84
N ALA A 98 -8.62 5.26 -9.35
CA ALA A 98 -9.85 4.73 -9.99
C ALA A 98 -10.07 5.27 -11.42
N VAL A 99 -9.52 6.44 -11.76
CA VAL A 99 -9.58 7.02 -13.11
C VAL A 99 -8.61 6.38 -14.10
N LYS A 100 -7.70 5.53 -13.61
CA LYS A 100 -6.62 4.97 -14.42
C LYS A 100 -7.14 3.90 -15.38
N VAL A 101 -6.62 3.95 -16.61
CA VAL A 101 -6.79 2.92 -17.63
C VAL A 101 -5.41 2.39 -17.99
N GLU A 102 -5.23 1.08 -17.96
CA GLU A 102 -3.96 0.40 -18.20
C GLU A 102 -4.09 -0.63 -19.32
N THR A 103 -3.01 -0.96 -20.00
CA THR A 103 -2.95 -2.12 -20.89
C THR A 103 -2.64 -3.38 -20.07
N VAL A 104 -3.38 -4.45 -20.35
CA VAL A 104 -3.13 -5.77 -19.76
C VAL A 104 -2.02 -6.48 -20.54
N ASP A 105 -0.94 -6.84 -19.86
CA ASP A 105 0.13 -7.70 -20.37
C ASP A 105 0.32 -8.93 -19.47
N ASP A 106 0.93 -9.98 -20.02
CA ASP A 106 1.24 -11.19 -19.27
C ASP A 106 2.58 -10.99 -18.54
N THR A 107 2.56 -10.18 -17.50
CA THR A 107 3.74 -9.91 -16.68
C THR A 107 3.58 -10.59 -15.33
N SER A 108 4.59 -11.34 -14.91
CA SER A 108 4.62 -11.99 -13.61
C SER A 108 5.03 -11.00 -12.52
N LEU A 109 4.50 -11.16 -11.31
CA LEU A 109 4.98 -10.46 -10.12
C LEU A 109 5.85 -11.37 -9.26
N GLN A 110 6.92 -10.83 -8.73
CA GLN A 110 7.72 -11.41 -7.66
C GLN A 110 7.23 -10.88 -6.31
N THR A 111 7.02 -11.78 -5.35
CA THR A 111 6.78 -11.41 -3.95
C THR A 111 8.10 -11.31 -3.21
N HIS A 112 8.22 -10.23 -2.44
CA HIS A 112 9.28 -9.96 -1.49
C HIS A 112 8.72 -9.82 -0.07
N VAL A 113 9.57 -10.02 0.93
CA VAL A 113 9.26 -9.77 2.33
C VAL A 113 10.25 -8.75 2.90
N LEU A 114 9.74 -7.70 3.55
CA LEU A 114 10.56 -6.75 4.31
C LEU A 114 11.20 -7.46 5.51
N ASN A 115 12.52 -7.46 5.60
CA ASN A 115 13.22 -7.93 6.80
C ASN A 115 13.40 -6.80 7.83
N ASN A 116 13.51 -5.56 7.37
CA ASN A 116 13.70 -4.38 8.22
C ASN A 116 12.56 -3.38 8.00
N PRO A 117 12.25 -2.50 8.99
CA PRO A 117 11.33 -1.41 8.76
C PRO A 117 11.82 -0.47 7.64
N ALA A 118 10.97 -0.16 6.67
CA ALA A 118 11.30 0.74 5.56
C ALA A 118 10.10 1.54 5.10
N ASN A 119 10.34 2.76 4.61
CA ASN A 119 9.33 3.59 3.96
C ASN A 119 9.34 3.37 2.43
N ALA A 120 8.42 4.02 1.73
CA ALA A 120 8.13 3.73 0.34
C ALA A 120 9.31 4.09 -0.55
N ALA A 121 9.92 5.25 -0.31
CA ALA A 121 11.10 5.71 -1.04
C ALA A 121 12.22 4.68 -0.97
N ARG A 122 12.55 4.16 0.22
CA ARG A 122 13.60 3.15 0.38
C ARG A 122 13.29 1.82 -0.30
N ILE A 123 12.03 1.38 -0.25
CA ILE A 123 11.62 0.14 -0.91
C ILE A 123 11.73 0.30 -2.43
N VAL A 124 11.28 1.43 -2.98
CA VAL A 124 11.40 1.74 -4.41
C VAL A 124 12.87 1.84 -4.83
N ASP A 125 13.71 2.50 -4.04
CA ASP A 125 15.15 2.63 -4.32
C ASP A 125 15.82 1.25 -4.40
N GLU A 126 15.45 0.31 -3.51
CA GLU A 126 15.98 -1.05 -3.49
C GLU A 126 15.49 -1.92 -4.66
N LEU A 127 14.23 -1.74 -5.07
CA LEU A 127 13.64 -2.46 -6.20
C LEU A 127 14.05 -1.89 -7.56
N GLY A 128 14.34 -0.59 -7.63
CA GLY A 128 14.70 0.12 -8.85
C GLY A 128 13.59 0.06 -9.90
N THR A 129 13.95 -0.19 -11.16
CA THR A 129 13.01 -0.23 -12.29
C THR A 129 11.96 -1.32 -12.20
N ARG A 130 12.16 -2.31 -11.32
CA ARG A 130 11.22 -3.41 -11.09
C ARG A 130 10.07 -3.03 -10.15
N ALA A 131 10.21 -1.93 -9.40
CA ALA A 131 9.27 -1.55 -8.35
C ALA A 131 7.84 -1.37 -8.86
N GLU A 132 7.70 -0.79 -10.06
CA GLU A 132 6.41 -0.46 -10.64
C GLU A 132 5.64 -1.74 -11.01
N SER A 133 4.38 -1.77 -10.62
CA SER A 133 3.38 -2.80 -10.89
C SER A 133 2.11 -2.12 -11.40
N LYS A 134 1.14 -2.90 -11.91
CA LYS A 134 -0.12 -2.39 -12.46
C LYS A 134 -1.31 -2.66 -11.56
N LEU A 135 -2.35 -1.83 -11.65
CA LEU A 135 -3.65 -2.12 -11.01
C LEU A 135 -4.26 -3.42 -11.54
N ALA A 136 -4.01 -3.74 -12.81
CA ALA A 136 -4.34 -5.03 -13.41
C ALA A 136 -3.73 -6.21 -12.62
N ASP A 137 -2.45 -6.12 -12.25
CA ASP A 137 -1.77 -7.20 -11.50
C ASP A 137 -2.37 -7.36 -10.11
N ILE A 138 -2.63 -6.23 -9.43
CA ILE A 138 -3.26 -6.21 -8.10
C ILE A 138 -4.63 -6.89 -8.17
N TRP A 139 -5.46 -6.48 -9.13
CA TRP A 139 -6.79 -7.08 -9.32
C TRP A 139 -6.70 -8.58 -9.59
N CYS A 140 -5.71 -9.01 -10.37
CA CYS A 140 -5.51 -10.41 -10.64
C CYS A 140 -5.20 -11.21 -9.37
N LEU A 141 -4.28 -10.72 -8.51
CA LEU A 141 -3.99 -11.33 -7.23
C LEU A 141 -5.19 -11.34 -6.28
N LEU A 142 -5.95 -10.23 -6.24
CA LEU A 142 -7.16 -10.13 -5.43
C LEU A 142 -8.21 -11.15 -5.86
N LYS A 143 -8.41 -11.39 -7.16
CA LYS A 143 -9.32 -12.44 -7.66
C LYS A 143 -8.91 -13.85 -7.23
N LEU A 144 -7.61 -14.14 -7.15
CA LEU A 144 -7.13 -15.45 -6.69
C LEU A 144 -7.40 -15.69 -5.20
N GLN A 145 -7.63 -14.62 -4.44
CA GLN A 145 -7.92 -14.65 -3.01
C GLN A 145 -9.14 -13.76 -2.67
N ALA A 146 -10.19 -13.87 -3.48
CA ALA A 146 -11.35 -12.97 -3.48
C ALA A 146 -12.06 -12.87 -2.13
N ASN A 147 -11.99 -13.93 -1.31
CA ASN A 147 -12.60 -14.03 0.02
C ASN A 147 -11.54 -14.19 1.13
N GLY A 148 -10.31 -13.75 0.89
CA GLY A 148 -9.24 -13.85 1.89
C GLY A 148 -8.72 -15.27 2.09
N GLU A 149 -8.88 -16.12 1.07
CA GLU A 149 -8.29 -17.45 1.04
C GLU A 149 -6.76 -17.38 1.10
N SER A 150 -6.12 -18.47 1.50
CA SER A 150 -4.66 -18.56 1.54
C SER A 150 -4.04 -18.42 0.14
N GLY A 151 -2.95 -17.65 0.04
CA GLY A 151 -2.19 -17.53 -1.20
C GLY A 151 -1.01 -16.56 -1.11
N ALA A 152 -0.71 -15.93 -2.25
CA ALA A 152 0.39 -14.99 -2.41
C ALA A 152 0.20 -13.67 -1.66
N LEU A 153 -1.03 -13.19 -1.48
CA LEU A 153 -1.36 -12.06 -0.61
C LEU A 153 -1.43 -12.51 0.87
N GLN A 154 -0.94 -11.68 1.77
CA GLN A 154 -1.17 -11.82 3.21
C GLN A 154 -2.63 -11.55 3.53
N THR A 155 -3.22 -12.44 4.31
CA THR A 155 -4.59 -12.32 4.84
C THR A 155 -4.61 -12.21 6.36
N SER A 156 -3.44 -12.09 7.00
CA SER A 156 -3.26 -11.96 8.45
C SER A 156 -3.32 -10.51 8.93
N SER A 157 -4.18 -9.68 8.32
CA SER A 157 -4.32 -8.23 8.59
C SER A 157 -3.04 -7.39 8.42
N ALA A 158 -2.01 -7.95 7.78
CA ALA A 158 -0.82 -7.22 7.35
C ALA A 158 -1.06 -6.67 5.93
N PRO A 159 -0.55 -5.45 5.62
CA PRO A 159 -0.70 -4.88 4.30
C PRO A 159 0.18 -5.61 3.27
N ASN A 160 -0.33 -5.69 2.04
CA ASN A 160 0.40 -6.10 0.85
C ASN A 160 0.68 -4.85 0.02
N LEU A 161 1.95 -4.57 -0.29
CA LEU A 161 2.36 -3.33 -0.93
C LEU A 161 2.63 -3.51 -2.42
N PHE A 162 2.13 -2.54 -3.18
CA PHE A 162 2.32 -2.40 -4.61
C PHE A 162 2.73 -0.96 -4.91
N PHE A 163 3.63 -0.76 -5.86
CA PHE A 163 3.96 0.58 -6.34
C PHE A 163 3.36 0.75 -7.72
N VAL A 164 2.50 1.75 -7.88
CA VAL A 164 1.68 1.92 -9.08
C VAL A 164 1.66 3.39 -9.44
N ARG A 165 1.78 3.71 -10.73
CA ARG A 165 1.51 5.07 -11.20
C ARG A 165 0.03 5.35 -11.17
N ASP A 166 -0.38 6.52 -10.69
CA ASP A 166 -1.79 6.89 -10.70
C ASP A 166 -2.28 7.35 -12.09
N GLY A 167 -3.48 7.93 -12.17
CA GLY A 167 -4.03 8.48 -13.40
C GLY A 167 -3.28 9.71 -13.96
N ALA A 168 -2.48 10.40 -13.14
CA ALA A 168 -1.63 11.50 -13.55
C ALA A 168 -0.20 11.04 -13.92
N GLY A 169 0.12 9.76 -13.70
CA GLY A 169 1.45 9.19 -13.96
C GLY A 169 2.39 9.24 -12.76
N ASP A 170 1.94 9.75 -11.61
CA ASP A 170 2.74 9.85 -10.40
C ASP A 170 2.78 8.50 -9.67
N LEU A 171 3.98 8.06 -9.31
CA LEU A 171 4.15 6.82 -8.53
C LEU A 171 3.57 7.01 -7.13
N GLY A 172 2.81 6.02 -6.67
CA GLY A 172 2.29 5.93 -5.32
C GLY A 172 2.33 4.50 -4.80
N VAL A 173 2.05 4.35 -3.51
CA VAL A 173 1.85 3.04 -2.88
C VAL A 173 0.36 2.74 -2.91
N VAL A 174 0.01 1.56 -3.39
CA VAL A 174 -1.30 0.94 -3.17
C VAL A 174 -1.08 -0.18 -2.16
N ASP A 175 -1.87 -0.18 -1.09
CA ASP A 175 -1.84 -1.21 -0.06
C ASP A 175 -3.17 -1.96 -0.02
N ALA A 176 -3.10 -3.28 0.05
CA ALA A 176 -4.26 -4.15 0.21
C ALA A 176 -4.11 -4.99 1.48
N LEU A 177 -5.09 -4.89 2.38
CA LEU A 177 -5.11 -5.65 3.64
C LEU A 177 -6.42 -6.42 3.76
N TRP A 178 -6.36 -7.61 4.34
CA TRP A 178 -7.57 -8.39 4.64
C TRP A 178 -8.12 -7.97 6.02
N GLY A 179 -9.30 -7.34 6.03
CA GLY A 179 -10.00 -6.87 7.24
C GLY A 179 -10.82 -7.94 7.95
N GLY A 180 -10.75 -9.20 7.50
CA GLY A 180 -11.48 -10.34 8.07
C GLY A 180 -12.73 -10.73 7.28
N ALA A 181 -13.47 -9.74 6.74
CA ALA A 181 -14.65 -9.98 5.91
C ALA A 181 -14.44 -9.61 4.43
N GLY A 182 -13.52 -8.69 4.16
CA GLY A 182 -13.22 -8.15 2.84
C GLY A 182 -11.82 -7.53 2.79
N TRP A 183 -11.38 -7.23 1.57
CA TRP A 183 -10.18 -6.46 1.31
C TRP A 183 -10.44 -4.98 1.56
N GLU A 184 -9.52 -4.32 2.25
CA GLU A 184 -9.46 -2.88 2.37
C GLU A 184 -8.29 -2.38 1.52
N ILE A 185 -8.56 -1.43 0.65
CA ILE A 185 -7.61 -0.97 -0.37
C ILE A 185 -7.30 0.51 -0.13
N GLY A 186 -6.08 0.77 0.31
CA GLY A 186 -5.54 2.09 0.57
C GLY A 186 -4.63 2.59 -0.53
N ALA A 187 -4.29 3.87 -0.45
CA ALA A 187 -3.18 4.43 -1.21
C ALA A 187 -2.52 5.58 -0.48
N SER A 188 -1.21 5.74 -0.68
CA SER A 188 -0.42 6.83 -0.11
C SER A 188 0.68 7.30 -1.09
N PRO A 189 1.15 8.55 -1.00
CA PRO A 189 2.25 9.03 -1.82
C PRO A 189 3.59 8.40 -1.39
N ILE A 190 4.55 8.30 -2.31
CA ILE A 190 5.91 7.77 -2.03
C ILE A 190 6.63 8.58 -0.94
N GLY A 191 6.41 9.90 -0.89
CA GLY A 191 7.05 10.79 0.09
C GLY A 191 6.53 10.64 1.52
N ASN A 192 5.60 9.73 1.80
CA ASN A 192 5.12 9.50 3.16
C ASN A 192 6.26 8.90 4.03
N PRO A 193 6.60 9.53 5.17
CA PRO A 193 7.70 9.06 6.01
C PRO A 193 7.37 7.77 6.79
N ARG A 194 6.10 7.34 6.82
CA ARG A 194 5.66 6.14 7.54
C ARG A 194 6.42 4.91 7.03
N ALA A 195 7.08 4.22 7.95
CA ALA A 195 7.70 2.93 7.67
C ALA A 195 6.70 1.78 7.85
N TRP A 196 6.80 0.78 6.98
CA TRP A 196 6.16 -0.51 7.17
C TRP A 196 7.04 -1.40 8.03
N THR A 197 6.41 -2.33 8.77
CA THR A 197 7.10 -3.23 9.69
C THR A 197 7.71 -4.43 8.95
N PRO A 198 8.69 -5.11 9.56
CA PRO A 198 9.16 -6.41 9.09
C PRO A 198 8.00 -7.39 8.88
N GLY A 199 8.16 -8.29 7.90
CA GLY A 199 7.15 -9.26 7.50
C GLY A 199 6.11 -8.74 6.50
N THR A 200 6.12 -7.44 6.18
CA THR A 200 5.25 -6.86 5.14
C THR A 200 5.60 -7.42 3.76
N ARG A 201 4.60 -7.89 3.00
CA ARG A 201 4.80 -8.34 1.62
C ARG A 201 4.84 -7.16 0.66
N VAL A 202 5.78 -7.22 -0.28
CA VAL A 202 5.94 -6.26 -1.38
C VAL A 202 5.91 -7.02 -2.69
N PHE A 203 5.26 -6.47 -3.71
CA PHE A 203 5.15 -7.06 -5.03
C PHE A 203 5.75 -6.14 -6.09
N SER A 204 6.51 -6.72 -7.01
CA SER A 204 7.25 -6.02 -8.08
C SER A 204 7.49 -6.96 -9.24
N HIS A 205 7.85 -6.45 -10.43
CA HIS A 205 8.21 -7.30 -11.58
C HIS A 205 9.61 -7.91 -11.50
#